data_AF-A0A1W9PEJ9-F1
#
_entry.id   AF-A0A1W9PEJ9-F1
#
_cell.length_a   1.000
_cell.length_b   1.000
_cell.length_c   1.000
_cell.angle_alpha   90.00
_cell.angle_beta   90.00
_cell.angle_gamma   90.00
#
_symmetry.space_group_name_H-M   'P 1'
#
loop_
_entity.id
_entity.type
_entity.pdbx_description
1 polymer ?
#
loop_
_entity_poly.entity_id
_entity_poly.type
_entity_poly.pdbx_seq_one_letter_code
_entity_poly.pdbx_strand_id
1 'polypeptide(L)'
;MKEEITLETFNHLVELAALELSKEEAEYIRKELNNQLTSIHQLQAIQIDDSILPTSHGIPYTSEMSPPIREDKFIPFEEPDNILSQAPELEDRYIVVPDIPHTDLE
;
A
#
# COMPACT_ATOMS: atom_id res chain seq x y z
N MET A 1 -23.93 3.13 -16.37
CA MET A 1 -22.65 2.60 -15.91
C MET A 1 -22.96 1.41 -15.03
N LYS A 2 -22.28 0.29 -15.22
CA LYS A 2 -22.45 -0.87 -14.35
C LYS A 2 -21.76 -0.53 -13.03
N GLU A 3 -22.49 -0.65 -11.93
CA GLU A 3 -21.97 -0.40 -10.59
C GLU A 3 -21.30 -1.69 -10.12
N GLU A 4 -20.05 -1.88 -10.55
CA GLU A 4 -19.28 -3.11 -10.29
C GLU A 4 -18.66 -3.09 -8.90
N ILE A 5 -18.24 -1.91 -8.42
CA ILE A 5 -17.84 -1.71 -7.04
C ILE A 5 -19.09 -1.32 -6.26
N THR A 6 -19.68 -2.32 -5.62
CA THR A 6 -20.80 -2.17 -4.70
C THR A 6 -20.38 -1.37 -3.46
N LEU A 7 -21.35 -0.88 -2.69
CA LEU A 7 -21.08 -0.22 -1.41
C LEU A 7 -20.33 -1.14 -0.44
N GLU A 8 -20.70 -2.42 -0.39
CA GLU A 8 -20.04 -3.43 0.46
C GLU A 8 -18.56 -3.59 0.10
N THR A 9 -18.26 -3.84 -1.19
CA THR A 9 -16.88 -3.96 -1.67
C THR A 9 -16.10 -2.68 -1.42
N PHE A 10 -16.70 -1.51 -1.66
CA PHE A 10 -16.05 -0.23 -1.40
C PHE A 10 -15.68 -0.06 0.07
N ASN A 11 -16.62 -0.32 0.98
CA ASN A 11 -16.37 -0.21 2.42
C ASN A 11 -15.25 -1.15 2.88
N HIS A 12 -15.21 -2.37 2.34
CA HIS A 12 -14.13 -3.30 2.63
C HIS A 12 -12.77 -2.79 2.13
N LEU A 13 -12.71 -2.19 0.93
CA LEU A 13 -11.48 -1.58 0.41
C LEU A 13 -11.01 -0.39 1.26
N VAL A 14 -11.95 0.44 1.75
CA VAL A 14 -11.66 1.58 2.63
C VAL A 14 -11.07 1.09 3.96
N GLU A 15 -11.62 0.02 4.54
CA GLU A 15 -11.10 -0.62 5.75
C GLU A 15 -9.67 -1.16 5.53
N LEU A 16 -9.44 -1.90 4.45
CA LEU A 16 -8.11 -2.42 4.11
C LEU A 16 -7.07 -1.31 3.89
N ALA A 17 -7.51 -0.16 3.37
CA ALA A 17 -6.66 1.01 3.16
C ALA A 17 -6.46 1.86 4.43
N ALA A 18 -7.11 1.51 5.55
CA ALA A 18 -7.12 2.28 6.80
C ALA A 18 -7.50 3.77 6.58
N LEU A 19 -8.51 4.01 5.73
CA LEU A 19 -9.02 5.35 5.45
C LEU A 19 -10.28 5.65 6.25
N GLU A 20 -10.30 6.81 6.91
CA GLU A 20 -11.52 7.38 7.47
C GLU A 20 -12.10 8.40 6.49
N LEU A 21 -13.31 8.14 5.99
CA LEU A 21 -13.98 8.98 4.99
C LEU A 21 -15.31 9.49 5.53
N SER A 22 -15.63 10.75 5.24
CA SER A 22 -16.99 11.25 5.37
C SER A 22 -17.94 10.57 4.38
N LYS A 23 -19.24 10.71 4.59
CA LYS A 23 -20.25 10.11 3.69
C LYS A 23 -20.15 10.70 2.28
N GLU A 24 -19.93 12.00 2.20
CA GLU A 24 -19.81 12.74 0.95
C GLU A 24 -18.56 12.30 0.17
N GLU A 25 -17.42 12.12 0.86
CA GLU A 25 -16.20 11.59 0.24
C GLU A 25 -16.36 10.14 -0.21
N ALA A 26 -16.98 9.29 0.62
CA ALA A 26 -17.22 7.89 0.29
C ALA A 26 -18.10 7.75 -0.97
N GLU A 27 -19.20 8.50 -1.06
CA GLU A 27 -20.07 8.51 -2.24
C GLU A 27 -19.34 9.00 -3.49
N TYR A 28 -18.57 10.09 -3.36
CA TYR A 28 -17.80 10.64 -4.46
C TYR A 28 -16.74 9.66 -4.97
N ILE A 29 -15.87 9.15 -4.08
CA ILE A 29 -14.77 8.26 -4.45
C ILE A 29 -15.32 6.96 -5.04
N ARG A 30 -16.36 6.37 -4.45
CA ARG A 30 -16.97 5.14 -4.97
C ARG A 30 -17.51 5.32 -6.39
N LYS A 31 -18.14 6.47 -6.67
CA LYS A 31 -18.59 6.81 -8.03
C LYS A 31 -17.41 6.93 -8.98
N GLU A 32 -16.35 7.64 -8.59
CA GLU A 32 -15.19 7.84 -9.46
C GLU A 32 -14.40 6.55 -9.70
N LEU A 33 -14.30 5.66 -8.72
CA LEU A 33 -13.71 4.32 -8.91
C LEU A 33 -14.49 3.50 -9.95
N ASN A 34 -15.82 3.52 -9.89
CA ASN A 34 -16.65 2.87 -10.91
C ASN A 34 -16.47 3.51 -12.30
N ASN A 35 -16.26 4.84 -12.38
CA ASN A 35 -15.94 5.50 -13.64
C ASN A 35 -14.58 5.01 -14.19
N GLN A 36 -13.55 4.93 -13.32
CA GLN A 36 -12.19 4.52 -13.67
C GLN A 36 -12.10 3.08 -14.18
N LEU A 37 -12.98 2.18 -13.70
CA LEU A 37 -13.08 0.82 -14.22
C LEU A 37 -13.34 0.77 -15.73
N THR A 38 -14.01 1.78 -16.30
CA THR A 38 -14.21 1.88 -17.75
C THR A 38 -12.86 1.88 -18.49
N SER A 39 -11.88 2.65 -18.01
CA SER A 39 -10.54 2.69 -18.60
C SER A 39 -9.78 1.38 -18.39
N ILE A 40 -9.96 0.73 -17.24
CA ILE A 40 -9.35 -0.56 -16.94
C ILE A 40 -9.88 -1.64 -17.89
N HIS A 41 -11.19 -1.70 -18.13
CA HIS A 41 -11.79 -2.64 -19.08
C HIS A 41 -11.35 -2.39 -20.53
N GLN A 42 -11.11 -1.14 -20.92
CA GLN A 42 -10.53 -0.83 -22.23
C GLN A 42 -9.12 -1.42 -22.39
N LEU A 43 -8.29 -1.34 -21.34
CA LEU A 43 -6.96 -1.94 -21.34
C LEU A 43 -7.04 -3.48 -21.32
N GLN A 44 -7.96 -4.05 -20.53
CA GLN A 44 -8.18 -5.49 -20.44
C GLN A 44 -8.63 -6.12 -21.76
N ALA A 45 -9.33 -5.36 -22.60
CA ALA A 45 -9.79 -5.83 -23.92
C ALA A 45 -8.65 -5.99 -24.94
N ILE A 46 -7.45 -5.47 -24.65
CA ILE A 46 -6.28 -5.63 -25.50
C ILE A 46 -5.79 -7.07 -25.38
N GLN A 47 -5.78 -7.80 -26.49
CA GLN A 47 -5.25 -9.16 -26.52
C GLN A 47 -3.72 -9.13 -26.39
N ILE A 48 -3.21 -9.91 -25.45
CA ILE A 48 -1.79 -10.09 -25.19
C ILE A 48 -1.46 -11.55 -25.43
N ASP A 49 -0.35 -11.83 -26.13
CA ASP A 49 0.14 -13.18 -26.35
C ASP A 49 0.57 -13.82 -25.01
N ASP A 50 0.17 -15.06 -24.75
CA ASP A 50 0.47 -15.78 -23.49
C ASP A 50 1.98 -15.95 -23.22
N SER A 51 2.82 -15.80 -24.24
CA SER A 51 4.29 -15.81 -24.09
C SER A 51 4.86 -14.50 -23.53
N ILE A 52 4.07 -13.42 -23.49
CA ILE A 52 4.50 -12.13 -22.94
C ILE A 52 4.43 -12.20 -21.42
N LEU A 53 5.60 -12.15 -20.78
CA LEU A 53 5.72 -12.13 -19.34
C LEU A 53 5.46 -10.71 -18.78
N PRO A 54 4.92 -10.58 -17.56
CA PRO A 54 4.80 -9.30 -16.88
C PRO A 54 6.16 -8.60 -16.72
N THR A 55 6.19 -7.30 -17.00
CA THR A 55 7.37 -6.46 -16.78
C THR A 55 7.49 -6.08 -15.31
N SER A 56 8.31 -6.79 -14.54
CA SER A 56 8.52 -6.48 -13.11
C SER A 56 9.39 -5.24 -12.87
N HIS A 57 10.30 -4.93 -13.80
CA HIS A 57 11.24 -3.81 -13.71
C HIS A 57 11.36 -3.11 -15.07
N GLY A 58 11.58 -1.80 -15.08
CA GLY A 58 11.75 -1.02 -16.31
C GLY A 58 13.09 -1.25 -17.03
N ILE A 59 14.05 -1.93 -16.38
CA ILE A 59 15.35 -2.29 -16.94
C ILE A 59 15.71 -3.76 -16.60
N PRO A 60 16.54 -4.43 -17.40
CA PRO A 60 17.04 -5.76 -17.07
C PRO A 60 17.98 -5.73 -15.86
N TYR A 61 17.85 -6.70 -14.96
CA TYR A 61 18.79 -6.96 -13.88
C TYR A 61 19.73 -8.10 -14.31
N THR A 62 20.73 -7.76 -15.13
CA THR A 62 21.77 -8.73 -15.51
C THR A 62 22.76 -8.92 -14.35
N SER A 63 23.63 -9.93 -14.44
CA SER A 63 24.70 -10.12 -13.45
C SER A 63 25.63 -8.91 -13.32
N GLU A 64 25.82 -8.15 -14.41
CA GLU A 64 26.66 -6.95 -14.43
C GLU A 64 25.95 -5.70 -13.89
N MET A 65 24.62 -5.63 -14.02
CA MET A 65 23.81 -4.48 -13.61
C MET A 65 23.19 -4.63 -12.22
N SER A 66 23.14 -5.86 -11.69
CA SER A 66 22.54 -6.13 -10.40
C SER A 66 23.41 -5.59 -9.26
N PRO A 67 22.82 -4.93 -8.25
CA PRO A 67 23.57 -4.55 -7.06
C PRO A 67 24.10 -5.80 -6.34
N PRO A 68 25.29 -5.74 -5.71
CA PRO A 68 25.80 -6.83 -4.93
C PRO A 68 24.89 -7.11 -3.73
N ILE A 69 24.93 -8.34 -3.21
CA ILE A 69 24.23 -8.70 -1.98
C ILE A 69 24.78 -7.85 -0.84
N ARG A 70 23.88 -7.37 0.04
CA ARG A 70 24.28 -6.65 1.25
C ARG A 70 25.09 -7.57 2.16
N GLU A 71 26.31 -7.16 2.50
CA GLU A 71 27.17 -7.86 3.45
C GLU A 71 26.57 -7.88 4.86
N ASP A 72 26.82 -8.97 5.60
CA ASP A 72 26.41 -9.10 7.01
C ASP A 72 27.40 -8.39 7.95
N LYS A 73 27.43 -7.07 7.85
CA LYS A 73 28.25 -6.20 8.71
C LYS A 73 27.32 -5.28 9.49
N PHE A 74 27.49 -5.28 10.81
CA PHE A 74 26.78 -4.36 11.68
C PHE A 74 27.23 -2.92 11.40
N ILE A 75 26.26 -2.04 11.18
CA ILE A 75 26.47 -0.60 11.02
C ILE A 75 25.58 0.08 12.07
N PRO A 76 26.15 0.73 13.09
CA PRO A 76 25.36 1.45 14.09
C PRO A 76 24.66 2.65 13.44
N PHE A 77 23.41 2.90 13.81
CA PHE A 77 22.69 4.10 13.38
C PHE A 77 23.16 5.30 14.18
N GLU A 78 23.49 6.40 13.50
CA GLU A 78 24.22 7.52 14.13
C GLU A 78 23.32 8.41 15.00
N GLU A 79 22.04 8.58 14.66
CA GLU A 79 21.17 9.60 15.28
C GLU A 79 19.77 9.08 15.64
N PRO A 80 19.65 8.12 16.58
CA PRO A 80 18.34 7.59 16.99
C PRO A 80 17.42 8.67 17.57
N ASP A 81 17.97 9.68 18.22
CA ASP A 81 17.21 10.79 18.80
C ASP A 81 16.53 11.66 17.74
N ASN A 82 17.14 11.80 16.56
CA ASN A 82 16.53 12.53 15.45
C ASN A 82 15.30 11.82 14.90
N ILE A 83 15.30 10.47 14.87
CA ILE A 83 14.10 9.70 14.52
C ILE A 83 13.00 9.92 15.56
N LEU A 84 13.34 9.76 16.84
CA LEU A 84 12.36 9.92 17.93
C LEU A 84 11.74 11.30 17.92
N SER A 85 12.51 12.35 17.63
CA SER A 85 12.01 13.73 17.58
C SER A 85 10.89 13.98 16.55
N GLN A 86 10.67 13.06 15.60
CA GLN A 86 9.59 13.12 14.61
C GLN A 86 8.28 12.47 15.09
N ALA A 87 8.30 11.74 16.21
CA ALA A 87 7.12 11.09 16.75
C ALA A 87 6.14 12.13 17.32
N PRO A 88 4.81 11.98 17.08
CA PRO A 88 3.81 12.88 17.66
C PRO A 88 3.80 12.88 19.20
N GLU A 89 4.06 11.73 19.80
CA GLU A 89 4.05 11.54 21.25
C GLU A 89 5.12 10.52 21.67
N LEU A 90 5.81 10.82 22.77
CA LEU A 90 6.89 10.00 23.32
C LEU A 90 6.79 9.89 24.84
N GLU A 91 7.11 8.71 25.37
CA GLU A 91 7.31 8.46 26.80
C GLU A 91 8.54 7.56 26.97
N ASP A 92 9.54 7.96 27.77
CA ASP A 92 10.76 7.19 28.03
C ASP A 92 11.46 6.59 26.78
N ARG A 93 11.43 7.33 25.65
CA ARG A 93 11.95 6.94 24.32
C ARG A 93 11.12 5.88 23.58
N TYR A 94 9.89 5.62 24.02
CA TYR A 94 8.89 4.84 23.30
C TYR A 94 7.94 5.77 22.55
N ILE A 95 7.53 5.35 21.35
CA ILE A 95 6.46 6.03 20.59
C ILE A 95 5.13 5.59 21.20
N VAL A 96 4.38 6.55 21.70
CA VAL A 96 3.07 6.29 22.32
C VAL A 96 2.04 6.10 21.21
N VAL A 97 1.28 5.02 21.31
CA VAL A 97 0.15 4.69 20.42
C VAL A 97 -1.05 4.27 21.26
N PRO A 98 -2.28 4.42 20.74
CA PRO A 98 -3.46 3.87 21.41
C PRO A 98 -3.31 2.37 21.65
N ASP A 99 -3.81 1.91 22.79
CA ASP A 99 -3.82 0.49 23.13
C ASP A 99 -4.63 -0.30 22.09
N ILE A 100 -4.10 -1.46 21.69
CA ILE A 100 -4.79 -2.33 20.73
C ILE A 100 -5.45 -3.48 21.48
N PRO A 101 -6.71 -3.83 21.18
CA PRO A 101 -7.33 -4.99 21.79
C PRO A 101 -6.56 -6.25 21.42
N HIS A 102 -6.01 -6.91 22.43
CA HIS A 102 -5.34 -8.20 22.27
C HIS A 102 -6.31 -9.34 22.56
N THR A 103 -6.27 -10.39 21.75
CA THR A 103 -6.89 -11.67 22.08
C THR A 103 -5.82 -12.53 22.75
N ASP A 104 -6.02 -12.88 24.01
CA ASP A 104 -5.17 -13.86 24.68
C ASP A 104 -5.31 -15.21 23.98
N LEU A 105 -4.18 -15.79 23.55
CA LEU A 105 -4.14 -17.17 23.05
C LEU A 105 -4.12 -18.10 24.28
N GLU A 106 -5.22 -18.83 24.52
CA GLU A 106 -5.26 -19.96 25.47
C GLU A 106 -4.43 -21.17 24.99
#